data_AF-A0AAJ2MDI9-F1
#
_entry.id   AF-A0AAJ2MDI9-F1
#
_cell.length_a   1.000
_cell.length_b   1.000
_cell.length_c   1.000
_cell.angle_alpha   90.00
_cell.angle_beta   90.00
_cell.angle_gamma   90.00
#
_symmetry.space_group_name_H-M   'P 1'
#
loop_
_entity.id
_entity.type
_entity.pdbx_description
1 polymer ?
#
loop_
_entity_poly.entity_id
_entity_poly.type
_entity_poly.pdbx_seq_one_letter_code
_entity_poly.pdbx_strand_id
1 'polypeptide(L)'
;MMSTPVAVALVLGAVGVALPLSAAPRARHRLQTVSGQPRPARRSVPVVLIPMTVPFGSLLIGGLAAAVAAAIVVTVVLWVRRRRSAEKRLDRQSDDLLLGLSLMIAELSVGAPPVRACEVAVAELRRREPHDPATGAEIANGLESMAFRAALGGSVIDPVSGAGLAGRVSGEASWRRIGVAWQIAEDRGLPMVDLLGAVRSDLQARRGFADRTRAGLSGPRATAAVLAGLPLLGIALGQATGAGPIQVLLGGGLGGILLVVGCALVAAGIGWSERITGKVLAR
;
A
#
# COMPACT_ATOMS: atom_id res chain seq x y z
N MET A 1 0.47 -44.92 1.34
CA MET A 1 -0.56 -44.40 0.40
C MET A 1 -1.21 -43.19 1.05
N MET A 2 -0.60 -42.00 0.86
CA MET A 2 -1.20 -40.75 1.31
C MET A 2 -2.41 -40.47 0.42
N SER A 3 -3.58 -40.34 1.04
CA SER A 3 -4.85 -40.14 0.38
C SER A 3 -4.80 -38.90 -0.52
N THR A 4 -5.09 -39.12 -1.81
CA THR A 4 -5.26 -38.11 -2.86
C THR A 4 -6.01 -36.83 -2.45
N PRO A 5 -7.03 -36.83 -1.57
CA PRO A 5 -7.67 -35.59 -1.09
C PRO A 5 -6.74 -34.65 -0.31
N VAL A 6 -5.75 -35.17 0.42
CA VAL A 6 -4.80 -34.35 1.22
C VAL A 6 -3.85 -33.60 0.29
N ALA A 7 -3.42 -34.24 -0.79
CA ALA A 7 -2.58 -33.61 -1.82
C ALA A 7 -3.34 -32.50 -2.57
N VAL A 8 -4.62 -32.72 -2.90
CA VAL A 8 -5.45 -31.71 -3.60
C VAL A 8 -5.71 -30.48 -2.73
N ALA A 9 -5.92 -30.63 -1.42
CA ALA A 9 -6.09 -29.49 -0.53
C ALA A 9 -4.78 -28.75 -0.21
N LEU A 10 -3.65 -29.47 -0.14
CA LEU A 10 -2.32 -28.85 -0.11
C LEU A 10 -2.08 -28.02 -1.36
N VAL A 11 -2.47 -28.53 -2.54
CA VAL A 11 -2.33 -27.82 -3.81
C VAL A 11 -3.32 -26.64 -3.90
N LEU A 12 -4.59 -26.78 -3.52
CA LEU A 12 -5.57 -25.68 -3.55
C LEU A 12 -5.28 -24.59 -2.51
N GLY A 13 -4.83 -24.98 -1.30
CA GLY A 13 -4.37 -24.04 -0.28
C GLY A 13 -3.08 -23.34 -0.69
N ALA A 14 -2.13 -24.07 -1.27
CA ALA A 14 -0.93 -23.49 -1.84
C ALA A 14 -1.25 -22.57 -3.02
N VAL A 15 -2.20 -22.91 -3.89
CA VAL A 15 -2.62 -22.09 -5.04
C VAL A 15 -3.40 -20.85 -4.58
N GLY A 16 -4.27 -20.97 -3.59
CA GLY A 16 -5.02 -19.84 -3.00
C GLY A 16 -4.14 -18.83 -2.27
N VAL A 17 -3.04 -19.30 -1.64
CA VAL A 17 -2.02 -18.45 -1.01
C VAL A 17 -0.99 -17.96 -2.03
N ALA A 18 -0.64 -18.78 -3.02
CA ALA A 18 0.33 -18.45 -4.06
C ALA A 18 -0.24 -17.51 -5.13
N LEU A 19 -1.53 -17.52 -5.47
CA LEU A 19 -2.13 -16.58 -6.42
C LEU A 19 -1.98 -15.11 -5.99
N PRO A 20 -2.24 -14.71 -4.73
CA PRO A 20 -2.02 -13.34 -4.26
C PRO A 20 -0.56 -13.05 -3.89
N LEU A 21 0.25 -14.05 -3.56
CA LEU A 21 1.70 -13.90 -3.41
C LEU A 21 2.43 -13.81 -4.77
N SER A 22 1.93 -14.43 -5.84
CA SER A 22 2.44 -14.35 -7.22
C SER A 22 1.83 -13.19 -8.00
N ALA A 23 0.68 -12.67 -7.54
CA ALA A 23 0.22 -11.33 -7.86
C ALA A 23 0.97 -10.25 -7.06
N ALA A 24 1.90 -10.60 -6.15
CA ALA A 24 2.96 -9.68 -5.79
C ALA A 24 3.78 -9.45 -7.06
N PRO A 25 3.86 -8.21 -7.55
CA PRO A 25 3.87 -7.95 -8.96
C PRO A 25 5.12 -8.55 -9.61
N ARG A 26 4.91 -9.30 -10.69
CA ARG A 26 5.91 -9.66 -11.72
C ARG A 26 6.76 -8.46 -12.19
N ALA A 27 6.38 -7.23 -11.82
CA ALA A 27 7.18 -6.03 -11.91
C ALA A 27 8.51 -6.07 -11.16
N ARG A 28 8.66 -6.83 -10.05
CA ARG A 28 9.93 -6.92 -9.30
C ARG A 28 11.00 -7.73 -10.02
N HIS A 29 10.62 -8.75 -10.79
CA HIS A 29 11.59 -9.57 -11.53
C HIS A 29 12.09 -8.91 -12.82
N ARG A 30 11.29 -8.00 -13.42
CA ARG A 30 11.73 -7.20 -14.59
C ARG A 30 12.47 -5.91 -14.22
N LEU A 31 12.69 -5.62 -12.93
CA LEU A 31 13.45 -4.45 -12.46
C LEU A 31 14.92 -4.77 -12.20
N GLN A 32 15.27 -6.05 -11.97
CA GLN A 32 16.66 -6.45 -11.73
C GLN A 32 17.52 -6.47 -12.99
N THR A 33 16.91 -6.50 -14.18
CA THR A 33 17.64 -6.59 -15.45
C THR A 33 18.05 -5.23 -16.02
N VAL A 34 17.71 -4.10 -15.38
CA VAL A 34 18.04 -2.74 -15.88
C VAL A 34 18.71 -1.84 -14.83
N SER A 35 18.49 -2.04 -13.52
CA SER A 35 19.17 -1.26 -12.48
C SER A 35 20.37 -2.02 -11.90
N GLY A 36 21.56 -1.77 -12.43
CA GLY A 36 22.81 -2.19 -11.80
C GLY A 36 23.08 -1.36 -10.54
N GLN A 37 22.52 -1.75 -9.39
CA GLN A 37 23.14 -1.61 -8.06
C GLN A 37 22.42 -2.53 -7.05
N PRO A 38 23.10 -3.55 -6.48
CA PRO A 38 22.53 -4.37 -5.41
C PRO A 38 22.64 -3.62 -4.09
N ARG A 39 21.52 -3.12 -3.54
CA ARG A 39 21.45 -2.74 -2.12
C ARG A 39 20.87 -3.90 -1.31
N PRO A 40 21.48 -4.28 -0.17
CA PRO A 40 21.08 -5.45 0.60
C PRO A 40 19.68 -5.22 1.15
N ALA A 41 18.73 -6.01 0.66
CA ALA A 41 17.40 -6.09 1.24
C ALA A 41 17.55 -6.60 2.67
N ARG A 42 17.53 -5.69 3.65
CA ARG A 42 17.52 -6.06 5.07
C ARG A 42 16.27 -6.90 5.30
N ARG A 43 16.52 -8.19 5.50
CA ARG A 43 15.58 -9.30 5.74
C ARG A 43 14.44 -8.88 6.68
N SER A 44 13.32 -8.42 6.14
CA SER A 44 12.05 -8.34 6.88
C SER A 44 11.31 -9.68 6.74
N VAL A 45 11.91 -10.72 7.33
CA VAL A 45 11.41 -12.11 7.25
C VAL A 45 10.25 -12.45 8.20
N PRO A 46 9.80 -11.66 9.21
CA PRO A 46 8.80 -12.21 10.13
C PRO A 46 7.35 -12.15 9.58
N VAL A 47 7.03 -11.32 8.59
CA VAL A 47 5.64 -11.19 8.08
C VAL A 47 5.28 -12.28 7.06
N VAL A 48 6.28 -12.93 6.45
CA VAL A 48 6.09 -13.99 5.43
C VAL A 48 5.90 -15.38 6.05
N LEU A 49 6.32 -15.59 7.31
CA LEU A 49 6.21 -16.89 7.98
C LEU A 49 4.81 -17.19 8.56
N ILE A 50 4.06 -16.14 8.94
CA ILE A 50 2.70 -16.26 9.50
C ILE A 50 1.69 -16.95 8.54
N PRO A 51 1.66 -16.68 7.22
CA PRO A 51 0.69 -17.36 6.35
C PRO A 51 0.86 -18.87 6.22
N MET A 52 2.03 -19.39 6.58
CA MET A 52 2.36 -20.80 6.36
C MET A 52 2.15 -21.65 7.63
N THR A 53 2.33 -21.06 8.81
CA THR A 53 2.21 -21.78 10.10
C THR A 53 0.76 -21.94 10.57
N VAL A 54 -0.09 -20.94 10.32
CA VAL A 54 -1.51 -20.93 10.76
C VAL A 54 -2.35 -22.03 10.08
N PRO A 55 -2.34 -22.21 8.74
CA PRO A 55 -3.13 -23.26 8.09
C PRO A 55 -2.58 -24.66 8.36
N PHE A 56 -1.27 -24.79 8.61
CA PHE A 56 -0.64 -26.07 8.96
C PHE A 56 -1.04 -26.53 10.36
N GLY A 57 -1.10 -25.60 11.33
CA GLY A 57 -1.61 -25.89 12.68
C GLY A 57 -3.10 -26.24 12.72
N SER A 58 -3.93 -25.60 11.88
CA SER A 58 -5.37 -25.90 11.87
C SER A 58 -5.71 -27.24 11.21
N LEU A 59 -4.85 -27.74 10.31
CA LEU A 59 -5.01 -29.05 9.67
C LEU A 59 -4.93 -30.20 10.70
N LEU A 60 -4.14 -30.02 11.75
CA LEU A 60 -3.96 -31.01 12.83
C LEU A 60 -5.13 -31.06 13.83
N ILE A 61 -5.94 -29.99 13.92
CA ILE A 61 -6.97 -29.84 14.96
C ILE A 61 -8.40 -30.00 14.41
N GLY A 62 -8.68 -29.51 13.19
CA GLY A 62 -10.04 -29.46 12.64
C GLY A 62 -10.22 -30.02 11.22
N GLY A 63 -9.22 -30.75 10.71
CA GLY A 63 -9.26 -31.37 9.38
C GLY A 63 -9.23 -30.39 8.20
N LEU A 64 -9.58 -30.90 7.01
CA LEU A 64 -9.44 -30.20 5.72
C LEU A 64 -10.20 -28.87 5.66
N ALA A 65 -11.42 -28.84 6.19
CA ALA A 65 -12.29 -27.67 6.15
C ALA A 65 -11.74 -26.51 6.99
N ALA A 66 -11.17 -26.81 8.17
CA ALA A 66 -10.53 -25.82 9.01
C ALA A 66 -9.29 -25.21 8.34
N ALA A 67 -8.48 -26.03 7.66
CA ALA A 67 -7.33 -25.56 6.89
C ALA A 67 -7.71 -24.64 5.72
N VAL A 68 -8.76 -24.97 4.97
CA VAL A 68 -9.27 -24.12 3.88
C VAL A 68 -9.81 -22.79 4.42
N ALA A 69 -10.60 -22.82 5.50
CA ALA A 69 -11.11 -21.61 6.14
C ALA A 69 -9.97 -20.71 6.67
N ALA A 70 -8.98 -21.29 7.35
CA ALA A 70 -7.81 -20.57 7.84
C ALA A 70 -7.02 -19.94 6.69
N ALA A 71 -6.83 -20.66 5.57
CA ALA A 71 -6.17 -20.13 4.38
C ALA A 71 -6.95 -18.95 3.77
N ILE A 72 -8.29 -19.03 3.67
CA ILE A 72 -9.12 -17.92 3.20
C ILE A 72 -8.94 -16.68 4.09
N VAL A 73 -9.06 -16.85 5.42
CA VAL A 73 -8.94 -15.74 6.38
C VAL A 73 -7.56 -15.10 6.31
N VAL A 74 -6.49 -15.91 6.35
CA VAL A 74 -5.11 -15.44 6.23
C VAL A 74 -4.91 -14.66 4.92
N THR A 75 -5.42 -15.18 3.82
CA THR A 75 -5.29 -14.56 2.51
C THR A 75 -5.98 -13.21 2.45
N VAL A 76 -7.23 -13.13 2.93
CA VAL A 76 -8.00 -11.88 2.99
C VAL A 76 -7.33 -10.88 3.92
N VAL A 77 -6.91 -11.29 5.12
CA VAL A 77 -6.23 -10.41 6.08
C VAL A 77 -4.92 -9.87 5.49
N LEU A 78 -4.13 -10.72 4.84
CA LEU A 78 -2.89 -10.27 4.20
C LEU A 78 -3.17 -9.34 3.02
N TRP A 79 -4.20 -9.61 2.22
CA TRP A 79 -4.61 -8.75 1.12
C TRP A 79 -5.05 -7.35 1.63
N VAL A 80 -5.95 -7.31 2.62
CA VAL A 80 -6.41 -6.08 3.27
C VAL A 80 -5.24 -5.32 3.91
N ARG A 81 -4.36 -6.01 4.66
CA ARG A 81 -3.18 -5.38 5.27
C ARG A 81 -2.24 -4.82 4.22
N ARG A 82 -1.95 -5.58 3.16
CA ARG A 82 -1.10 -5.12 2.05
C ARG A 82 -1.69 -3.91 1.35
N ARG A 83 -3.00 -3.91 1.11
CA ARG A 83 -3.71 -2.80 0.47
C ARG A 83 -3.73 -1.56 1.35
N ARG A 84 -4.08 -1.69 2.63
CA ARG A 84 -3.99 -0.60 3.63
C ARG A 84 -2.56 -0.08 3.77
N SER A 85 -1.56 -0.95 3.71
CA SER A 85 -0.16 -0.54 3.71
C SER A 85 0.23 0.20 2.43
N ALA A 86 -0.33 -0.15 1.28
CA ALA A 86 -0.12 0.57 0.03
C ALA A 86 -0.76 1.97 0.06
N GLU A 87 -1.98 2.09 0.58
CA GLU A 87 -2.64 3.39 0.79
C GLU A 87 -1.84 4.29 1.74
N LYS A 88 -1.35 3.73 2.86
CA LYS A 88 -0.46 4.46 3.78
C LYS A 88 0.83 4.92 3.13
N ARG A 89 1.34 4.23 2.09
CA ARG A 89 2.53 4.70 1.35
C ARG A 89 2.21 5.95 0.53
N LEU A 90 1.05 5.99 -0.13
CA LEU A 90 0.63 7.15 -0.92
C LEU A 90 0.45 8.39 -0.04
N ASP A 91 -0.23 8.26 1.10
CA ASP A 91 -0.42 9.37 2.04
C ASP A 91 0.94 9.92 2.52
N ARG A 92 1.89 9.03 2.85
CA ARG A 92 3.25 9.39 3.29
C ARG A 92 4.09 10.05 2.20
N GLN A 93 4.07 9.53 0.96
CA GLN A 93 4.74 10.14 -0.20
C GLN A 93 4.31 11.60 -0.36
N SER A 94 3.01 11.78 -0.18
CA SER A 94 2.37 13.06 -0.19
C SER A 94 2.98 13.98 0.89
N ASP A 95 3.06 13.54 2.14
CA ASP A 95 3.60 14.35 3.26
C ASP A 95 5.05 14.79 3.02
N ASP A 96 5.89 13.88 2.56
CA ASP A 96 7.29 14.19 2.22
C ASP A 96 7.39 15.19 1.07
N LEU A 97 6.52 15.07 0.06
CA LEU A 97 6.49 16.04 -1.04
C LEU A 97 5.98 17.43 -0.62
N LEU A 98 4.97 17.52 0.26
CA LEU A 98 4.56 18.83 0.80
C LEU A 98 5.64 19.46 1.64
N LEU A 99 6.38 18.65 2.42
CA LEU A 99 7.53 19.13 3.18
C LEU A 99 8.58 19.71 2.22
N GLY A 100 8.99 18.97 1.20
CA GLY A 100 9.95 19.44 0.19
C GLY A 100 9.49 20.72 -0.49
N LEU A 101 8.24 20.79 -0.96
CA LEU A 101 7.65 22.00 -1.54
C LEU A 101 7.64 23.16 -0.55
N SER A 102 7.27 22.92 0.71
CA SER A 102 7.22 23.97 1.73
C SER A 102 8.60 24.58 1.99
N LEU A 103 9.65 23.76 1.99
CA LEU A 103 11.02 24.21 2.23
C LEU A 103 11.60 24.92 1.01
N MET A 104 11.35 24.40 -0.20
CA MET A 104 11.73 25.08 -1.43
C MET A 104 11.06 26.45 -1.55
N ILE A 105 9.75 26.53 -1.30
CA ILE A 105 9.00 27.80 -1.32
C ILE A 105 9.61 28.76 -0.28
N ALA A 106 9.90 28.31 0.93
CA ALA A 106 10.47 29.16 1.97
C ALA A 106 11.83 29.75 1.57
N GLU A 107 12.75 28.92 1.06
CA GLU A 107 14.07 29.37 0.58
C GLU A 107 13.94 30.33 -0.61
N LEU A 108 13.09 30.00 -1.59
CA LEU A 108 12.85 30.84 -2.76
C LEU A 108 12.20 32.19 -2.38
N SER A 109 11.30 32.21 -1.38
CA SER A 109 10.67 33.45 -0.89
C SER A 109 11.68 34.41 -0.24
N VAL A 110 12.81 33.91 0.26
CA VAL A 110 13.92 34.71 0.79
C VAL A 110 14.91 35.12 -0.32
N GLY A 111 14.65 34.71 -1.56
CA GLY A 111 15.48 35.02 -2.73
C GLY A 111 16.64 34.03 -2.96
N ALA A 112 16.62 32.86 -2.31
CA ALA A 112 17.63 31.84 -2.56
C ALA A 112 17.50 31.27 -3.99
N PRO A 113 18.60 30.85 -4.64
CA PRO A 113 18.53 30.22 -5.95
C PRO A 113 17.81 28.85 -5.88
N PRO A 114 17.10 28.43 -6.95
CA PRO A 114 16.34 27.17 -6.98
C PRO A 114 17.14 25.92 -6.62
N VAL A 115 18.41 25.84 -7.03
CA VAL A 115 19.31 24.75 -6.69
C VAL A 115 19.51 24.64 -5.17
N ARG A 116 19.76 25.78 -4.50
CA ARG A 116 19.93 25.82 -3.04
C ARG A 116 18.64 25.47 -2.30
N ALA A 117 17.50 26.00 -2.77
CA ALA A 117 16.20 25.65 -2.23
C ALA A 117 15.94 24.13 -2.28
N CYS A 118 16.37 23.48 -3.37
CA CYS A 118 16.30 22.04 -3.54
C CYS A 118 17.27 21.28 -2.61
N GLU A 119 18.51 21.74 -2.48
CA GLU A 119 19.51 21.14 -1.57
C GLU A 119 19.03 21.15 -0.11
N VAL A 120 18.47 22.26 0.36
CA VAL A 120 17.91 22.38 1.71
C VAL A 120 16.74 21.39 1.88
N ALA A 121 15.83 21.31 0.90
CA ALA A 121 14.74 20.34 0.88
C ALA A 121 15.24 18.88 0.96
N VAL A 122 16.25 18.52 0.16
CA VAL A 122 16.86 17.18 0.16
C VAL A 122 17.53 16.86 1.49
N ALA A 123 18.29 17.82 2.05
CA ALA A 123 18.96 17.65 3.32
C ALA A 123 17.96 17.36 4.45
N GLU A 124 16.83 18.08 4.47
CA GLU A 124 15.79 17.87 5.47
C GLU A 124 15.06 16.54 5.30
N LEU A 125 14.72 16.18 4.06
CA LEU A 125 14.12 14.87 3.75
C LEU A 125 15.03 13.69 4.14
N ARG A 126 16.35 13.86 4.06
CA ARG A 126 17.34 12.85 4.47
C ARG A 126 17.57 12.79 5.98
N ARG A 127 17.49 13.93 6.68
CA ARG A 127 17.63 14.00 8.15
C ARG A 127 16.43 13.42 8.87
N ARG A 128 15.24 13.60 8.32
CA ARG A 128 14.01 13.04 8.88
C ARG A 128 14.09 11.52 8.85
N GLU A 129 14.03 10.85 10.00
CA GLU A 129 14.03 9.39 10.08
C GLU A 129 12.79 8.85 9.32
N PRO A 130 12.97 8.24 8.15
CA PRO A 130 11.81 7.96 7.31
C PRO A 130 11.01 6.80 7.92
N HIS A 131 9.71 6.97 8.10
CA HIS A 131 8.81 5.86 8.45
C HIS A 131 8.83 4.73 7.40
N ASP A 132 9.25 5.04 6.16
CA ASP A 132 9.59 4.09 5.11
C ASP A 132 10.87 4.56 4.38
N PRO A 133 12.04 3.98 4.68
CA PRO A 133 13.32 4.46 4.14
C PRO A 133 13.43 4.40 2.62
N ALA A 134 12.63 3.57 1.95
CA ALA A 134 12.62 3.48 0.49
C ALA A 134 11.96 4.69 -0.18
N THR A 135 10.92 5.26 0.44
CA THR A 135 10.03 6.24 -0.20
C THR A 135 10.56 7.67 -0.04
N GLY A 136 10.96 8.07 1.17
CA GLY A 136 11.58 9.39 1.38
C GLY A 136 12.90 9.53 0.62
N ALA A 137 13.65 8.42 0.50
CA ALA A 137 14.84 8.36 -0.34
C ALA A 137 14.54 8.57 -1.83
N GLU A 138 13.41 8.06 -2.35
CA GLU A 138 13.03 8.24 -3.76
C GLU A 138 12.78 9.71 -4.11
N ILE A 139 12.02 10.44 -3.28
CA ILE A 139 11.72 11.87 -3.50
C ILE A 139 13.00 12.70 -3.35
N ALA A 140 13.80 12.43 -2.31
CA ALA A 140 15.08 13.12 -2.10
C ALA A 140 16.06 12.90 -3.25
N ASN A 141 16.18 11.67 -3.76
CA ASN A 141 17.05 11.36 -4.91
C ASN A 141 16.55 12.04 -6.19
N GLY A 142 15.23 12.09 -6.41
CA GLY A 142 14.63 12.81 -7.54
C GLY A 142 14.97 14.31 -7.49
N LEU A 143 14.73 14.95 -6.34
CA LEU A 143 15.07 16.36 -6.11
C LEU A 143 16.58 16.65 -6.25
N GLU A 144 17.43 15.80 -5.70
CA GLU A 144 18.88 15.91 -5.85
C GLU A 144 19.30 15.80 -7.32
N SER A 145 18.73 14.85 -8.06
CA SER A 145 19.03 14.68 -9.49
C SER A 145 18.60 15.91 -10.31
N MET A 146 17.47 16.53 -9.96
CA MET A 146 16.99 17.78 -10.56
C MET A 146 17.93 18.95 -10.25
N ALA A 147 18.32 19.12 -8.98
CA ALA A 147 19.24 20.16 -8.55
C ALA A 147 20.61 20.04 -9.22
N PHE A 148 21.16 18.82 -9.29
CA PHE A 148 22.43 18.53 -9.95
C PHE A 148 22.39 18.85 -11.45
N ARG A 149 21.30 18.48 -12.14
CA ARG A 149 21.11 18.81 -13.57
C ARG A 149 21.01 20.31 -13.79
N ALA A 150 20.23 21.00 -12.96
CA ALA A 150 20.08 22.45 -13.03
C ALA A 150 21.41 23.18 -12.76
N ALA A 151 22.19 22.72 -11.78
CA ALA A 151 23.51 23.28 -11.48
C ALA A 151 24.51 23.14 -12.64
N LEU A 152 24.36 22.10 -13.46
CA LEU A 152 25.14 21.89 -14.69
C LEU A 152 24.58 22.65 -15.91
N GLY A 153 23.49 23.42 -15.75
CA GLY A 153 22.80 24.10 -16.86
C GLY A 153 21.99 23.18 -17.78
N GLY A 154 21.72 21.94 -17.33
CA GLY A 154 20.90 20.96 -18.07
C GLY A 154 19.41 21.07 -17.75
N SER A 155 18.59 20.39 -18.56
CA SER A 155 17.14 20.34 -18.30
C SER A 155 16.83 19.61 -16.99
N VAL A 156 15.97 20.23 -16.17
CA VAL A 156 15.57 19.71 -14.86
C VAL A 156 14.88 18.35 -14.97
N ILE A 157 14.13 18.13 -16.05
CA ILE A 157 13.51 16.84 -16.37
C ILE A 157 14.23 16.16 -17.53
N ASP A 158 14.34 14.84 -17.43
CA ASP A 158 14.74 13.98 -18.54
C ASP A 158 13.50 13.61 -19.41
N PRO A 159 13.39 14.08 -20.66
CA PRO A 159 12.25 13.75 -21.51
C PRO A 159 12.19 12.25 -21.87
N VAL A 160 13.32 11.54 -21.86
CA VAL A 160 13.39 10.10 -22.21
C VAL A 160 12.76 9.22 -21.13
N SER A 161 12.81 9.65 -19.87
CA SER A 161 12.16 8.96 -18.74
C SER A 161 10.63 9.09 -18.76
N GLY A 162 10.07 10.04 -19.54
CA GLY A 162 8.65 10.38 -19.54
C GLY A 162 7.75 9.47 -20.40
N ALA A 163 8.28 8.85 -21.46
CA ALA A 163 7.45 8.12 -22.43
C ALA A 163 7.29 6.61 -22.13
N GLY A 164 8.22 6.00 -21.38
CA GLY A 164 8.27 4.54 -21.20
C GLY A 164 7.61 3.99 -19.92
N LEU A 165 7.20 4.84 -18.98
CA LEU A 165 6.96 4.43 -17.58
C LEU A 165 5.64 4.93 -16.97
N ALA A 166 4.66 5.35 -17.78
CA ALA A 166 3.35 5.81 -17.29
C ALA A 166 2.57 4.82 -16.39
N GLY A 167 3.06 3.58 -16.24
CA GLY A 167 2.53 2.57 -15.31
C GLY A 167 3.41 2.24 -14.09
N ARG A 168 4.51 2.94 -13.83
CA ARG A 168 5.44 2.59 -12.74
C ARG A 168 5.65 3.75 -11.75
N VAL A 169 5.24 3.45 -10.51
CA VAL A 169 5.63 4.09 -9.24
C VAL A 169 5.07 5.50 -9.00
N SER A 170 4.17 5.58 -8.01
CA SER A 170 3.54 6.82 -7.55
C SER A 170 4.54 7.86 -6.99
N GLY A 171 5.79 7.45 -6.70
CA GLY A 171 6.88 8.32 -6.24
C GLY A 171 7.54 9.10 -7.39
N GLU A 172 7.84 8.44 -8.51
CA GLU A 172 8.36 9.07 -9.74
C GLU A 172 7.40 10.13 -10.30
N ALA A 173 6.09 9.86 -10.26
CA ALA A 173 5.07 10.82 -10.63
C ALA A 173 5.01 12.05 -9.70
N SER A 174 5.49 11.92 -8.46
CA SER A 174 5.35 12.94 -7.41
C SER A 174 6.39 14.05 -7.56
N TRP A 175 7.69 13.75 -7.49
CA TRP A 175 8.74 14.77 -7.64
C TRP A 175 8.81 15.33 -9.07
N ARG A 176 8.41 14.54 -10.09
CA ARG A 176 8.35 15.01 -11.48
C ARG A 176 7.40 16.18 -11.67
N ARG A 177 6.30 16.28 -10.91
CA ARG A 177 5.41 17.45 -10.94
C ARG A 177 6.14 18.73 -10.53
N ILE A 178 7.06 18.63 -9.57
CA ILE A 178 7.94 19.74 -9.15
C ILE A 178 8.88 20.11 -10.30
N GLY A 179 9.52 19.11 -10.93
CA GLY A 179 10.37 19.33 -12.10
C GLY A 179 9.64 20.01 -13.27
N VAL A 180 8.38 19.64 -13.52
CA VAL A 180 7.56 20.23 -14.61
C VAL A 180 7.23 21.68 -14.27
N ALA A 181 6.80 21.94 -13.04
CA ALA A 181 6.55 23.30 -12.59
C ALA A 181 7.82 24.16 -12.65
N TRP A 182 8.97 23.58 -12.31
CA TRP A 182 10.26 24.24 -12.42
C TRP A 182 10.59 24.60 -13.86
N GLN A 183 10.61 23.61 -14.75
CA GLN A 183 10.93 23.84 -16.16
C GLN A 183 10.01 24.87 -16.80
N ILE A 184 8.70 24.83 -16.48
CA ILE A 184 7.75 25.84 -16.96
C ILE A 184 8.09 27.24 -16.42
N ALA A 185 8.48 27.36 -15.15
CA ALA A 185 8.91 28.64 -14.58
C ALA A 185 10.15 29.19 -15.28
N GLU A 186 11.15 28.36 -15.56
CA GLU A 186 12.36 28.78 -16.29
C GLU A 186 12.05 29.17 -17.74
N ASP A 187 11.35 28.31 -18.49
CA ASP A 187 11.04 28.51 -19.90
C ASP A 187 10.16 29.75 -20.15
N ARG A 188 9.29 30.08 -19.18
CA ARG A 188 8.32 31.18 -19.29
C ARG A 188 8.68 32.40 -18.45
N GLY A 189 9.80 32.37 -17.72
CA GLY A 189 10.20 33.45 -16.81
C GLY A 189 9.19 33.73 -15.69
N LEU A 190 8.45 32.71 -15.25
CA LEU A 190 7.43 32.86 -14.20
C LEU A 190 8.05 32.74 -12.80
N PRO A 191 7.47 33.40 -11.78
CA PRO A 191 7.92 33.23 -10.40
C PRO A 191 7.77 31.77 -9.96
N MET A 192 8.90 31.11 -9.73
CA MET A 192 8.96 29.71 -9.27
C MET A 192 8.14 29.48 -7.99
N VAL A 193 8.20 30.44 -7.07
CA VAL A 193 7.48 30.44 -5.79
C VAL A 193 5.98 30.26 -6.00
N ASP A 194 5.40 30.96 -6.97
CA ASP A 194 3.96 30.96 -7.22
C ASP A 194 3.51 29.64 -7.85
N LEU A 195 4.28 29.10 -8.80
CA LEU A 195 3.98 27.80 -9.41
C LEU A 195 4.09 26.65 -8.41
N LEU A 196 5.16 26.63 -7.60
CA LEU A 196 5.32 25.64 -6.54
C LEU A 196 4.25 25.81 -5.44
N GLY A 197 3.87 27.06 -5.14
CA GLY A 197 2.76 27.40 -4.24
C GLY A 197 1.42 26.87 -4.73
N ALA A 198 1.14 27.02 -6.03
CA ALA A 198 -0.06 26.46 -6.67
C ALA A 198 -0.07 24.93 -6.62
N VAL A 199 1.06 24.28 -6.91
CA VAL A 199 1.19 22.81 -6.79
C VAL A 199 0.97 22.35 -5.34
N ARG A 200 1.55 23.07 -4.37
CA ARG A 200 1.35 22.80 -2.94
C ARG A 200 -0.12 22.91 -2.54
N SER A 201 -0.80 23.96 -2.99
CA SER A 201 -2.22 24.21 -2.71
C SER A 201 -3.13 23.15 -3.32
N ASP A 202 -2.92 22.75 -4.59
CA ASP A 202 -3.65 21.66 -5.24
C ASP A 202 -3.51 20.34 -4.44
N LEU A 203 -2.29 20.01 -4.01
CA LEU A 203 -2.04 18.80 -3.23
C LEU A 203 -2.67 18.86 -1.83
N GLN A 204 -2.62 20.01 -1.16
CA GLN A 204 -3.29 20.22 0.13
C GLN A 204 -4.82 20.11 -0.01
N ALA A 205 -5.40 20.66 -1.07
CA ALA A 205 -6.83 20.57 -1.35
C ALA A 205 -7.27 19.11 -1.58
N ARG A 206 -6.48 18.34 -2.34
CA ARG A 206 -6.72 16.90 -2.57
C ARG A 206 -6.67 16.10 -1.27
N ARG A 207 -5.72 16.37 -0.38
CA ARG A 207 -5.66 15.74 0.95
C ARG A 207 -6.84 16.10 1.81
N GLY A 208 -7.15 17.39 1.89
CA GLY A 208 -8.30 17.87 2.66
C GLY A 208 -9.61 17.23 2.19
N PHE A 209 -9.78 17.02 0.88
CA PHE A 209 -10.91 16.27 0.35
C PHE A 209 -10.92 14.81 0.84
N ALA A 210 -9.80 14.09 0.68
CA ALA A 210 -9.69 12.70 1.12
C ALA A 210 -9.95 12.54 2.63
N ASP A 211 -9.41 13.45 3.46
CA ASP A 211 -9.59 13.42 4.90
C ASP A 211 -11.02 13.75 5.31
N ARG A 212 -11.67 14.73 4.66
CA ARG A 212 -13.10 15.02 4.86
C ARG A 212 -13.97 13.82 4.48
N THR A 213 -13.68 13.15 3.37
CA THR A 213 -14.39 11.93 2.97
C THR A 213 -14.17 10.80 3.98
N ARG A 214 -12.94 10.60 4.45
CA ARG A 214 -12.63 9.59 5.49
C ARG A 214 -13.35 9.88 6.80
N ALA A 215 -13.39 11.15 7.22
CA ALA A 215 -14.11 11.59 8.41
C ALA A 215 -15.62 11.39 8.27
N GLY A 216 -16.21 11.75 7.12
CA GLY A 216 -17.63 11.53 6.84
C GLY A 216 -18.03 10.05 6.80
N LEU A 217 -17.11 9.15 6.43
CA LEU A 217 -17.34 7.70 6.43
C LEU A 217 -17.09 7.02 7.78
N SER A 218 -16.70 7.76 8.83
CA SER A 218 -16.41 7.18 10.15
C SER A 218 -17.63 6.48 10.78
N GLY A 219 -18.82 7.10 10.70
CA GLY A 219 -20.07 6.53 11.18
C GLY A 219 -20.46 5.23 10.47
N PRO A 220 -20.63 5.23 9.13
CA PRO A 220 -20.90 4.01 8.37
C PRO A 220 -19.85 2.91 8.54
N ARG A 221 -18.57 3.26 8.73
CA ARG A 221 -17.50 2.27 9.01
C ARG A 221 -17.62 1.67 10.41
N ALA A 222 -18.00 2.46 11.41
CA ALA A 222 -18.20 1.98 12.77
C ALA A 222 -19.34 0.96 12.85
N THR A 223 -20.49 1.24 12.23
CA THR A 223 -21.62 0.29 12.19
C THR A 223 -21.30 -0.96 11.38
N ALA A 224 -20.62 -0.81 10.24
CA ALA A 224 -20.14 -1.96 9.47
C ALA A 224 -19.16 -2.82 10.28
N ALA A 225 -18.28 -2.22 11.09
CA ALA A 225 -17.37 -2.95 11.97
C ALA A 225 -18.11 -3.72 13.07
N VAL A 226 -19.17 -3.12 13.66
CA VAL A 226 -20.03 -3.79 14.64
C VAL A 226 -20.76 -4.97 14.02
N LEU A 227 -21.39 -4.78 12.86
CA LEU A 227 -22.09 -5.85 12.14
C LEU A 227 -21.14 -6.97 11.68
N ALA A 228 -19.91 -6.63 11.29
CA ALA A 228 -18.88 -7.60 10.96
C ALA A 228 -18.37 -8.39 12.18
N GLY A 229 -18.50 -7.83 13.39
CA GLY A 229 -18.18 -8.50 14.65
C GLY A 229 -19.30 -9.40 15.19
N LEU A 230 -20.55 -9.22 14.72
CA LEU A 230 -21.72 -9.96 15.17
C LEU A 230 -21.57 -11.50 15.06
N PRO A 231 -20.97 -12.08 14.01
CA PRO A 231 -20.76 -13.53 13.93
C PRO A 231 -19.87 -14.07 15.05
N LEU A 232 -18.84 -13.33 15.46
CA LEU A 232 -17.95 -13.72 16.57
C LEU A 232 -18.71 -13.71 17.89
N LEU A 233 -19.54 -12.69 18.11
CA LEU A 233 -20.45 -12.61 19.26
C LEU A 233 -21.43 -13.78 19.30
N GLY A 234 -22.01 -14.14 18.15
CA GLY A 234 -22.90 -15.31 18.04
C GLY A 234 -22.21 -16.63 18.40
N ILE A 235 -20.97 -16.83 17.93
CA ILE A 235 -20.18 -18.03 18.28
C ILE A 235 -19.85 -18.04 19.78
N ALA A 236 -19.46 -16.89 20.35
CA ALA A 236 -19.15 -16.76 21.77
C ALA A 236 -20.37 -17.06 22.66
N LEU A 237 -21.53 -16.51 22.32
CA LEU A 237 -22.79 -16.78 23.02
C LEU A 237 -23.19 -18.25 22.90
N GLY A 238 -23.11 -18.84 21.71
CA GLY A 238 -23.39 -20.27 21.50
C GLY A 238 -22.43 -21.21 22.23
N GLN A 239 -21.18 -20.80 22.45
CA GLN A 239 -20.25 -21.51 23.32
C GLN A 239 -20.65 -21.40 24.79
N ALA A 240 -20.99 -20.19 25.27
CA ALA A 240 -21.38 -19.94 26.65
C ALA A 240 -22.68 -20.68 27.06
N THR A 241 -23.60 -20.89 26.12
CA THR A 241 -24.82 -21.69 26.35
C THR A 241 -24.60 -23.20 26.25
N GLY A 242 -23.37 -23.66 26.00
CA GLY A 242 -23.03 -25.08 25.94
C GLY A 242 -23.42 -25.79 24.63
N ALA A 243 -23.84 -25.07 23.58
CA ALA A 243 -24.22 -25.67 22.30
C ALA A 243 -23.03 -26.25 21.52
N GLY A 244 -21.79 -26.04 21.99
CA GLY A 244 -20.58 -26.60 21.37
C GLY A 244 -20.32 -26.22 19.90
N PRO A 245 -20.68 -25.02 19.36
CA PRO A 245 -20.45 -24.70 17.95
C PRO A 245 -19.02 -24.91 17.45
N ILE A 246 -17.99 -24.64 18.26
CA ILE A 246 -16.58 -24.87 17.89
C ILE A 246 -16.31 -26.35 17.57
N GLN A 247 -16.86 -27.27 18.36
CA GLN A 247 -16.75 -28.70 18.09
C GLN A 247 -17.50 -29.13 16.84
N VAL A 248 -18.66 -28.52 16.55
CA VAL A 248 -19.41 -28.77 15.30
C VAL A 248 -18.68 -28.23 14.07
N LEU A 249 -18.10 -27.03 14.17
CA LEU A 249 -17.36 -26.36 13.09
C LEU A 249 -16.02 -27.06 12.78
N LEU A 250 -15.32 -27.57 13.81
CA LEU A 250 -14.03 -28.28 13.67
C LEU A 250 -14.19 -29.79 13.51
N GLY A 251 -15.35 -30.36 13.83
CA GLY A 251 -15.62 -31.80 13.79
C GLY A 251 -15.79 -32.41 12.39
N GLY A 252 -15.78 -31.58 11.33
CA GLY A 252 -15.96 -32.03 9.95
C GLY A 252 -17.43 -32.24 9.54
N GLY A 253 -17.66 -32.65 8.29
CA GLY A 253 -19.01 -32.82 7.72
C GLY A 253 -19.71 -31.49 7.37
N LEU A 254 -20.99 -31.36 7.73
CA LEU A 254 -21.80 -30.15 7.45
C LEU A 254 -21.25 -28.88 8.11
N GLY A 255 -20.70 -28.99 9.33
CA GLY A 255 -20.11 -27.84 10.03
C GLY A 255 -18.87 -27.28 9.32
N GLY A 256 -18.06 -28.16 8.71
CA GLY A 256 -16.91 -27.75 7.88
C GLY A 256 -17.33 -27.04 6.59
N ILE A 257 -18.40 -27.50 5.94
CA ILE A 257 -18.95 -26.82 4.74
C ILE A 257 -19.44 -25.41 5.11
N LEU A 258 -20.17 -25.30 6.23
CA LEU A 258 -20.69 -24.01 6.70
C LEU A 258 -19.56 -23.04 7.06
N LEU A 259 -18.47 -23.53 7.66
CA LEU A 259 -17.26 -22.74 7.96
C LEU A 259 -16.66 -22.13 6.69
N VAL A 260 -16.48 -22.95 5.65
CA VAL A 260 -15.87 -22.53 4.39
C VAL A 260 -16.76 -21.53 3.66
N VAL A 261 -18.06 -21.80 3.58
CA VAL A 261 -19.04 -20.90 2.95
C VAL A 261 -19.10 -19.56 3.69
N GLY A 262 -19.12 -19.57 5.04
CA GLY A 262 -19.09 -18.36 5.85
C GLY A 262 -17.83 -17.53 5.60
N CYS A 263 -16.65 -18.15 5.59
CA CYS A 263 -15.40 -17.47 5.28
C CYS A 263 -15.38 -16.89 3.86
N ALA A 264 -15.92 -17.63 2.88
CA ALA A 264 -16.02 -17.17 1.50
C ALA A 264 -16.96 -15.96 1.36
N LEU A 265 -18.10 -15.97 2.05
CA LEU A 265 -19.03 -14.83 2.05
C LEU A 265 -18.39 -13.58 2.68
N VAL A 266 -17.69 -13.73 3.81
CA VAL A 266 -16.98 -12.61 4.45
C VAL A 266 -15.88 -12.08 3.53
N ALA A 267 -15.11 -12.96 2.90
CA ALA A 267 -14.09 -12.58 1.92
C ALA A 267 -14.70 -11.80 0.74
N ALA A 268 -15.81 -12.27 0.19
CA ALA A 268 -16.53 -11.61 -0.89
C ALA A 268 -17.07 -10.23 -0.45
N GLY A 269 -17.64 -10.12 0.75
CA GLY A 269 -18.14 -8.87 1.30
C GLY A 269 -17.04 -7.81 1.48
N ILE A 270 -15.88 -8.20 2.00
CA ILE A 270 -14.71 -7.31 2.11
C ILE A 270 -14.24 -6.88 0.72
N GLY A 271 -14.11 -7.82 -0.22
CA GLY A 271 -13.71 -7.52 -1.60
C GLY A 271 -14.66 -6.56 -2.31
N TRP A 272 -15.97 -6.70 -2.09
CA TRP A 272 -16.98 -5.81 -2.64
C TRP A 272 -16.91 -4.41 -1.99
N SER A 273 -16.87 -4.33 -0.66
CA SER A 273 -16.81 -3.05 0.06
C SER A 273 -15.59 -2.22 -0.36
N GLU A 274 -14.43 -2.87 -0.53
CA GLU A 274 -13.24 -2.19 -1.02
C GLU A 274 -13.32 -1.81 -2.51
N ARG A 275 -14.06 -2.55 -3.33
CA ARG A 275 -14.31 -2.19 -4.74
C ARG A 275 -15.21 -0.96 -4.86
N ILE A 276 -16.24 -0.85 -4.02
CA ILE A 276 -17.11 0.33 -3.98
C ILE A 276 -16.30 1.55 -3.52
N THR A 277 -15.59 1.41 -2.40
CA THR A 277 -14.77 2.50 -1.84
C THR A 277 -13.72 2.99 -2.85
N GLY A 278 -13.02 2.05 -3.52
CA GLY A 278 -12.02 2.40 -4.53
C GLY A 278 -12.57 3.17 -5.74
N LYS A 279 -13.83 2.95 -6.14
CA LYS A 279 -14.46 3.71 -7.23
C LYS A 279 -14.78 5.15 -6.86
N VAL A 280 -15.10 5.42 -5.59
CA VAL A 280 -15.44 6.76 -5.11
C VAL A 280 -14.19 7.64 -4.95
N LEU A 281 -13.07 7.06 -4.52
CA LEU A 281 -11.78 7.77 -4.38
C LEU A 281 -11.06 8.03 -5.71
N ALA A 282 -11.48 7.39 -6.81
CA ALA A 282 -10.88 7.56 -8.13
C ALA A 282 -11.55 8.65 -8.98
N ARG A 283 -12.58 9.33 -8.44
CA ARG A 283 -13.21 10.53 -9.03
C ARG A 283 -12.73 11.77 -8.30
#